data_AF-A0A9D1SRF9-F1
#
_entry.id   AF-A0A9D1SRF9-F1
#
_cell.length_a   1.000
_cell.length_b   1.000
_cell.length_c   1.000
_cell.angle_alpha   90.00
_cell.angle_beta   90.00
_cell.angle_gamma   90.00
#
_symmetry.space_group_name_H-M   'P 1'
#
loop_
_entity.id
_entity.type
_entity.pdbx_description
1 polymer ?
#
loop_
_entity_poly.entity_id
_entity_poly.type
_entity_poly.pdbx_seq_one_letter_code
_entity_poly.pdbx_strand_id
1 'polypeptide(L)'
;MTATDSLYGQEAYLKVGNYHCNIFEAINEAKDYISRNDCPFLCIDISGLNLIDALKMCVLSSTFHYAKYCKGEIKWFVKDTCIKEQIELLKLDNVSIEIKRKKRNAADFSKDFVRNFSICK
;
A
#
# COMPACT_ATOMS: atom_id res chain seq x y z
N MET A 1 -18.98 31.77 4.70
CA MET A 1 -18.51 30.43 4.29
C MET A 1 -17.41 30.02 5.26
N THR A 2 -17.63 28.93 5.98
CA THR A 2 -16.76 28.42 7.05
C THR A 2 -15.54 27.73 6.44
N ALA A 3 -14.34 28.27 6.70
CA ALA A 3 -13.08 27.76 6.20
C ALA A 3 -12.56 26.59 7.07
N THR A 4 -13.27 25.46 7.03
CA THR A 4 -12.87 24.22 7.72
C THR A 4 -12.35 23.13 6.77
N ASP A 5 -12.34 23.37 5.46
CA ASP A 5 -12.13 22.33 4.45
C ASP A 5 -10.67 22.17 3.95
N SER A 6 -9.66 22.67 4.67
CA SER A 6 -8.26 22.67 4.20
C SER A 6 -7.24 21.86 5.03
N LEU A 7 -7.69 20.97 5.90
CA LEU A 7 -6.81 20.10 6.71
C LEU A 7 -6.92 18.65 6.16
N TYR A 8 -5.83 18.07 5.66
CA TYR A 8 -5.68 16.65 5.25
C TYR A 8 -6.08 16.22 3.82
N GLY A 9 -5.63 16.94 2.77
CA GLY A 9 -6.22 16.81 1.43
C GLY A 9 -5.49 16.06 0.29
N GLN A 10 -4.31 15.44 0.46
CA GLN A 10 -3.67 14.70 -0.64
C GLN A 10 -3.00 13.40 -0.15
N GLU A 11 -3.66 12.25 -0.38
CA GLU A 11 -3.01 10.94 -0.28
C GLU A 11 -2.09 10.74 -1.49
N ALA A 12 -0.78 10.63 -1.26
CA ALA A 12 0.17 10.29 -2.31
C ALA A 12 0.12 8.78 -2.61
N TYR A 13 0.28 8.38 -3.88
CA TYR A 13 0.25 6.95 -4.27
C TYR A 13 1.50 6.58 -5.07
N LEU A 14 2.22 5.56 -4.60
CA LEU A 14 3.36 4.97 -5.29
C LEU A 14 3.08 3.50 -5.59
N LYS A 15 3.36 3.05 -6.81
CA LYS A 15 3.26 1.64 -7.19
C LYS A 15 4.64 1.10 -7.52
N VAL A 16 5.06 0.07 -6.81
CA VAL A 16 6.33 -0.62 -6.97
C VAL A 16 6.05 -1.93 -7.71
N GLY A 17 6.18 -1.89 -9.03
CA GLY A 17 6.02 -3.08 -9.89
C GLY A 17 7.26 -3.97 -9.91
N ASN A 18 7.17 -5.14 -10.55
CA ASN A 18 8.33 -5.99 -10.86
C ASN A 18 9.30 -5.21 -11.75
N TYR A 19 10.16 -4.44 -11.11
CA TYR A 19 11.29 -3.80 -11.72
C TYR A 19 12.24 -4.91 -12.15
N HIS A 20 12.62 -4.92 -13.44
CA HIS A 20 13.86 -5.58 -13.86
C HIS A 20 15.10 -4.87 -13.25
N CYS A 21 14.90 -3.76 -12.53
CA CYS A 21 15.89 -2.99 -11.80
C CYS A 21 15.99 -3.37 -10.31
N ASN A 22 17.13 -3.00 -9.75
CA ASN A 22 17.56 -3.26 -8.39
C ASN A 22 16.57 -2.67 -7.37
N ILE A 23 16.16 -3.46 -6.37
CA ILE A 23 15.27 -3.01 -5.29
C ILE A 23 15.77 -1.73 -4.58
N PHE A 24 17.08 -1.53 -4.50
CA PHE A 24 17.66 -0.32 -3.90
C PHE A 24 17.39 0.96 -4.71
N GLU A 25 17.22 0.86 -6.03
CA GLU A 25 16.81 2.00 -6.84
C GLU A 25 15.38 2.42 -6.48
N ALA A 26 14.45 1.46 -6.37
CA ALA A 26 13.08 1.73 -5.94
C ALA A 26 13.01 2.32 -4.52
N ILE A 27 13.87 1.85 -3.59
CA ILE A 27 14.00 2.43 -2.24
C ILE A 27 14.46 3.89 -2.33
N ASN A 28 15.46 4.17 -3.17
CA ASN A 28 15.99 5.52 -3.35
C ASN A 28 14.95 6.44 -4.01
N GLU A 29 14.18 5.97 -4.98
CA GLU A 29 13.06 6.71 -5.56
C GLU A 29 12.00 7.05 -4.50
N ALA A 30 11.62 6.08 -3.66
CA ALA A 30 10.68 6.31 -2.56
C ALA A 30 11.22 7.34 -1.55
N LYS A 31 12.50 7.24 -1.17
CA LYS A 31 13.19 8.21 -0.29
C LYS A 31 13.19 9.61 -0.89
N ASP A 32 13.54 9.74 -2.16
CA ASP A 32 13.58 11.00 -2.88
C ASP A 32 12.19 11.62 -2.98
N TYR A 33 11.17 10.80 -3.26
CA TYR A 33 9.78 11.22 -3.27
C TYR A 33 9.35 11.76 -1.91
N ILE A 34 9.57 11.00 -0.83
CA ILE A 34 9.26 11.40 0.55
C ILE A 34 9.97 12.73 0.89
N SER A 35 11.23 12.89 0.48
CA SER A 35 12.03 14.07 0.78
C SER A 35 11.49 15.32 0.09
N ARG A 36 11.13 15.22 -1.20
CA ARG A 36 10.76 16.38 -2.04
C ARG A 36 9.29 16.80 -1.94
N ASN A 37 8.40 15.88 -1.57
CA ASN A 37 6.95 16.13 -1.55
C ASN A 37 6.40 16.25 -0.13
N ASP A 38 5.30 16.97 0.02
CA ASP A 38 4.50 16.96 1.24
C ASP A 38 3.55 15.74 1.19
N CYS A 39 3.84 14.71 1.97
CA CYS A 39 3.16 13.42 1.91
C CYS A 39 3.04 12.76 3.30
N PRO A 40 2.39 13.42 4.28
CA PRO A 40 2.20 12.87 5.62
C PRO A 40 1.37 11.58 5.62
N PHE A 41 0.54 11.35 4.59
CA PHE A 41 -0.17 10.10 4.33
C PHE A 41 0.23 9.58 2.95
N LEU A 42 0.85 8.41 2.91
CA LEU A 42 1.42 7.84 1.69
C LEU A 42 0.94 6.41 1.49
N CYS A 43 0.39 6.13 0.33
CA CYS A 43 0.01 4.79 -0.10
C CYS A 43 1.11 4.19 -0.98
N ILE A 44 1.59 2.99 -0.64
CA ILE A 44 2.60 2.29 -1.44
C ILE A 44 2.13 0.87 -1.76
N ASP A 45 2.01 0.57 -3.06
CA ASP A 45 1.68 -0.77 -3.54
C ASP A 45 2.93 -1.57 -3.85
N ILE A 46 3.18 -2.59 -3.01
CA ILE A 46 4.27 -3.56 -3.12
C ILE A 46 3.78 -4.96 -3.47
N SER A 47 2.53 -5.09 -3.97
CA SER A 47 1.94 -6.38 -4.33
C SER A 47 2.67 -7.11 -5.47
N GLY A 48 3.55 -6.41 -6.20
CA GLY A 48 4.42 -7.00 -7.21
C GLY A 48 5.66 -7.69 -6.65
N LEU A 49 6.03 -7.47 -5.39
CA LEU A 49 7.32 -7.89 -4.85
C LEU A 49 7.31 -9.31 -4.25
N ASN A 50 8.50 -9.92 -4.19
CA ASN A 50 8.73 -11.08 -3.34
C ASN A 50 8.79 -10.65 -1.86
N LEU A 51 8.77 -11.62 -0.94
CA LEU A 51 8.75 -11.36 0.50
C LEU A 51 9.93 -10.49 0.96
N ILE A 52 11.15 -10.84 0.55
CA ILE A 52 12.36 -10.16 1.01
C ILE A 52 12.40 -8.70 0.53
N ASP A 53 12.06 -8.47 -0.74
CA ASP A 53 12.08 -7.11 -1.30
C ASP A 53 10.93 -6.26 -0.77
N ALA A 54 9.76 -6.85 -0.49
CA ALA A 54 8.67 -6.21 0.22
C ALA A 54 9.10 -5.73 1.62
N LEU A 55 9.80 -6.58 2.38
CA LEU A 55 10.28 -6.23 3.71
C LEU A 55 11.34 -5.11 3.66
N LYS A 56 12.29 -5.17 2.73
CA LYS A 56 13.30 -4.10 2.53
C LYS A 56 12.63 -2.76 2.24
N MET A 57 11.69 -2.74 1.28
CA MET A 57 10.93 -1.53 0.93
C MET A 57 10.17 -0.99 2.13
N CYS A 58 9.49 -1.88 2.86
CA CYS A 58 8.67 -1.52 4.00
C CYS A 58 9.51 -0.87 5.10
N VAL A 59 10.58 -1.52 5.56
CA VAL A 59 11.43 -1.01 6.65
C VAL A 59 12.05 0.33 6.29
N LEU A 60 12.72 0.40 5.14
CA LEU A 60 13.52 1.57 4.79
C LEU A 60 12.64 2.78 4.47
N SER A 61 11.59 2.59 3.66
CA SER A 61 10.68 3.69 3.30
C SER A 61 9.90 4.16 4.52
N SER A 62 9.45 3.26 5.40
CA SER A 62 8.75 3.65 6.64
C SER A 62 9.65 4.42 7.57
N THR A 63 10.93 4.06 7.67
CA THR A 63 11.92 4.77 8.47
C THR A 63 12.19 6.17 7.92
N PHE A 64 12.40 6.32 6.61
CA PHE A 64 12.58 7.63 5.98
C PHE A 64 11.34 8.52 6.14
N HIS A 65 10.15 7.94 5.99
CA HIS A 65 8.90 8.66 6.18
C HIS A 65 8.70 9.11 7.62
N TYR A 66 8.91 8.22 8.60
CA TYR A 66 8.82 8.55 10.02
C TYR A 66 9.77 9.68 10.41
N ALA A 67 11.00 9.66 9.88
CA ALA A 67 11.99 10.71 10.14
C ALA A 67 11.53 12.10 9.66
N LYS A 68 10.69 12.17 8.62
CA LYS A 68 10.10 13.43 8.12
C LYS A 68 8.77 13.75 8.79
N TYR A 69 7.96 12.74 9.10
CA TYR A 69 6.61 12.86 9.63
C TYR A 69 6.40 11.90 10.81
N CYS A 70 6.81 12.28 12.02
CA CYS A 70 6.66 11.41 13.20
C CYS A 70 5.20 11.00 13.53
N LYS A 71 4.22 11.73 12.98
CA LYS A 71 2.77 11.43 13.11
C LYS A 71 2.12 11.03 11.78
N GLY A 72 2.92 10.87 10.72
CA GLY A 72 2.42 10.43 9.42
C GLY A 72 2.21 8.92 9.38
N GLU A 73 1.57 8.44 8.32
CA GLU A 73 1.31 7.02 8.09
C GLU A 73 1.64 6.61 6.65
N ILE A 74 2.19 5.41 6.48
CA ILE A 74 2.23 4.71 5.19
C ILE A 74 1.24 3.54 5.18
N LYS A 75 0.35 3.54 4.18
CA LYS A 75 -0.52 2.41 3.86
C LYS A 75 0.12 1.53 2.81
N TRP A 76 0.47 0.30 3.19
CA TRP A 76 1.08 -0.70 2.32
C TRP A 76 0.03 -1.61 1.68
N PHE A 77 0.00 -1.68 0.35
CA PHE A 77 -0.77 -2.71 -0.36
C PHE A 77 0.12 -3.91 -0.68
N VAL A 78 -0.21 -5.07 -0.12
CA VAL A 78 0.56 -6.32 -0.26
C VAL A 78 -0.21 -7.39 -1.02
N LYS A 79 0.49 -8.42 -1.50
CA LYS A 79 -0.12 -9.45 -2.37
C LYS A 79 -0.83 -10.57 -1.62
N ASP A 80 -0.37 -10.89 -0.41
CA ASP A 80 -0.84 -12.04 0.36
C ASP A 80 -0.65 -11.82 1.88
N THR A 81 -1.25 -12.71 2.65
CA THR A 81 -1.21 -12.70 4.11
C THR A 81 0.19 -12.95 4.67
N CYS A 82 1.03 -13.73 3.97
CA CYS A 82 2.39 -14.03 4.43
C CYS A 82 3.21 -12.75 4.53
N ILE A 83 3.21 -11.91 3.49
CA ILE A 83 3.92 -10.61 3.53
C ILE A 83 3.33 -9.70 4.63
N LYS A 84 2.00 -9.67 4.76
CA LYS A 84 1.33 -8.87 5.80
C LYS A 84 1.82 -9.26 7.20
N GLU A 85 1.74 -10.54 7.54
CA GLU A 85 2.13 -11.05 8.86
C GLU A 85 3.60 -10.76 9.16
N GLN A 86 4.48 -10.91 8.17
CA GLN A 86 5.91 -10.62 8.34
C GLN A 86 6.17 -9.13 8.58
N ILE A 87 5.44 -8.23 7.92
CA ILE A 87 5.55 -6.78 8.19
C ILE A 87 5.00 -6.46 9.59
N GLU A 88 3.89 -7.05 10.01
CA GLU A 88 3.29 -6.82 11.34
C GLU A 88 4.21 -7.26 12.50
N LEU A 89 5.11 -8.23 12.26
CA LEU A 89 6.13 -8.64 13.22
C LEU A 89 7.23 -7.59 13.40
N LEU A 90 7.44 -6.69 12.44
CA LEU A 90 8.45 -5.63 12.53
C LEU A 90 8.08 -4.50 13.49
N LYS A 91 6.81 -4.42 13.93
CA LYS A 91 6.31 -3.41 14.88
C LYS A 91 6.68 -1.98 14.48
N LEU A 92 6.48 -1.64 13.21
CA LEU A 92 6.62 -0.27 12.72
C LEU A 92 5.38 0.53 13.13
N ASP A 93 5.56 1.66 13.81
CA ASP A 93 4.44 2.42 14.39
C ASP A 93 3.65 3.26 13.37
N ASN A 94 4.25 3.59 12.22
CA ASN A 94 3.68 4.48 11.21
C ASN A 94 3.13 3.73 9.98
N VAL A 95 2.70 2.47 10.13
CA VAL A 95 2.27 1.66 9.00
C VAL A 95 0.88 1.06 9.18
N SER A 96 0.10 1.06 8.11
CA SER A 96 -1.12 0.26 7.95
C SER A 96 -0.97 -0.66 6.73
N ILE A 97 -1.60 -1.83 6.74
CA ILE A 97 -1.38 -2.86 5.71
C ILE A 97 -2.71 -3.39 5.19
N GLU A 98 -2.89 -3.35 3.87
CA GLU A 98 -4.05 -3.89 3.18
C GLU A 98 -3.64 -4.97 2.16
N ILE A 99 -4.32 -6.11 2.17
CA ILE A 99 -4.11 -7.14 1.15
C ILE A 99 -4.88 -6.73 -0.11
N LYS A 100 -4.16 -6.54 -1.21
CA LYS A 100 -4.74 -6.17 -2.50
C LYS A 100 -5.61 -7.31 -3.01
N ARG A 101 -6.93 -7.08 -3.06
CA ARG A 101 -7.87 -8.04 -3.62
C ARG A 101 -7.61 -8.17 -5.13
N LYS A 102 -7.38 -9.40 -5.61
CA LYS A 102 -7.44 -9.66 -7.06
C LYS A 102 -8.83 -9.26 -7.55
N LYS A 103 -8.90 -8.49 -8.65
CA LYS A 103 -10.15 -8.38 -9.42
C LYS A 103 -10.50 -9.81 -9.84
N ARG A 104 -11.54 -10.39 -9.22
CA ARG A 104 -12.05 -11.71 -9.63
C ARG A 104 -12.50 -11.57 -11.07
N ASN A 105 -12.02 -12.43 -11.96
CA ASN A 105 -12.60 -12.50 -13.29
C ASN A 105 -13.96 -13.20 -13.16
N ALA A 106 -14.94 -12.86 -13.99
CA ALA A 106 -16.24 -13.54 -14.00
C ALA A 106 -16.12 -15.08 -14.17
N ALA A 107 -14.99 -15.54 -14.72
CA ALA A 107 -14.65 -16.96 -14.88
C ALA A 107 -14.26 -17.69 -13.57
N ASP A 108 -14.00 -16.96 -12.47
CA ASP A 108 -13.66 -17.54 -11.16
C ASP A 108 -14.90 -18.03 -10.37
N PHE A 109 -16.11 -17.77 -10.88
CA PHE A 109 -17.33 -18.36 -10.35
C PHE A 109 -17.54 -19.73 -11.01
N SER A 110 -17.52 -20.81 -10.22
CA SER A 110 -18.04 -22.10 -10.67
C SER A 110 -19.52 -21.96 -11.08
N LYS A 111 -19.97 -22.81 -12.01
CA LYS A 111 -21.31 -22.82 -12.62
C LYS A 111 -22.50 -22.82 -11.64
N ASP A 112 -22.26 -23.00 -10.34
CA ASP A 112 -23.30 -23.17 -9.33
C ASP A 112 -23.64 -21.90 -8.53
N PHE A 113 -23.02 -20.76 -8.82
CA PHE A 113 -23.36 -19.48 -8.16
C PHE A 113 -24.34 -18.62 -8.96
N VAL A 114 -25.33 -19.23 -9.63
CA VAL A 114 -26.55 -18.52 -10.01
C VAL A 114 -27.49 -18.57 -8.81
N ARG A 115 -27.25 -17.70 -7.82
CA ARG A 115 -28.30 -17.38 -6.84
C ARG A 115 -29.26 -16.40 -7.49
N ASN A 116 -30.43 -16.93 -7.84
CA ASN A 116 -31.63 -16.21 -8.26
C ASN A 116 -31.85 -14.96 -7.38
N PHE A 117 -31.75 -13.79 -7.99
CA PHE A 117 -32.43 -12.61 -7.49
C PHE A 117 -33.75 -12.47 -8.26
N SER A 118 -34.81 -13.04 -7.70
CA SER A 118 -36.18 -12.70 -8.07
C SER A 118 -36.48 -11.32 -7.49
N ILE A 119 -36.63 -10.31 -8.33
CA ILE A 119 -37.27 -9.06 -7.91
C ILE A 119 -38.77 -9.29 -8.09
N CYS A 120 -39.50 -9.40 -6.98
CA CYS A 120 -40.96 -9.30 -6.98
C CYS A 120 -41.35 -7.88 -7.44
N LYS A 121 -42.22 -7.81 -8.45
CA LYS A 121 -43.11 -6.67 -8.68
C LYS A 121 -44.54 -7.18 -8.67
#